data_AF-A0A925M290-F1
#
_entry.id   AF-A0A925M290-F1
#
_cell.length_a   1.000
_cell.length_b   1.000
_cell.length_c   1.000
_cell.angle_alpha   90.00
_cell.angle_beta   90.00
_cell.angle_gamma   90.00
#
_symmetry.space_group_name_H-M   'P 1'
#
loop_
_entity.id
_entity.type
_entity.pdbx_description
1 polymer ?
#
loop_
_entity_poly.entity_id
_entity_poly.type
_entity_poly.pdbx_seq_one_letter_code
_entity_poly.pdbx_strand_id
1 'polypeptide(L)'
;QSMLNPFGKGFKVTPKGTSSDRFAFNWQLALPLIVVLVASAFSLWTSLGISLAIGMWQPGMSPVMAEKMKGFDLGLIWSLYNLLTLAISLLVLLDVPRPSLYEWFDLRRTVRLEIGERVFWGSTTAISEVGLEAILTQAGLPMVDQCMSGKNAQPDAITLVEVEILEEGLVLQGKAICTGMHDEFSTVRIMFEPVNLQQQRRLVEMLFCRPGQWKSRCSPGELRSLWLLFRILLKPRVLFDRHAAVSVVAVAKG
;
A
#
# COMPACT_ATOMS: atom_id res chain seq x y z
N GLN A 1 -30.04 -12.41 3.03
CA GLN A 1 -30.31 -12.88 4.42
C GLN A 1 -30.80 -11.75 5.33
N SER A 2 -30.23 -10.54 5.36
CA SER A 2 -30.75 -9.45 6.21
C SER A 2 -32.19 -9.01 5.93
N MET A 3 -32.69 -9.13 4.69
CA MET A 3 -34.12 -8.87 4.40
C MET A 3 -35.05 -10.04 4.79
N LEU A 4 -34.52 -11.26 4.91
CA LEU A 4 -35.29 -12.47 5.23
C LEU A 4 -35.20 -12.84 6.71
N ASN A 5 -34.14 -12.44 7.39
CA ASN A 5 -33.91 -12.62 8.82
C ASN A 5 -33.07 -11.44 9.35
N PRO A 6 -33.71 -10.29 9.64
CA PRO A 6 -33.02 -9.04 9.98
C PRO A 6 -32.21 -9.12 11.27
N PHE A 7 -32.55 -10.04 12.19
CA PHE A 7 -31.86 -10.23 13.47
C PHE A 7 -30.96 -11.48 13.50
N GLY A 8 -30.91 -12.25 12.41
CA GLY A 8 -30.23 -13.55 12.40
C GLY A 8 -28.71 -13.49 12.32
N LYS A 9 -28.11 -12.33 12.03
CA LYS A 9 -26.65 -12.19 11.92
C LYS A 9 -26.20 -10.78 12.31
N GLY A 10 -25.38 -10.70 13.36
CA GLY A 10 -24.76 -9.44 13.80
C GLY A 10 -23.69 -8.93 12.83
N PHE A 11 -23.33 -7.65 12.97
CA PHE A 11 -22.25 -7.06 12.20
C PHE A 11 -20.91 -7.66 12.65
N LYS A 12 -20.34 -8.54 11.82
CA LYS A 12 -19.00 -9.08 12.05
C LYS A 12 -17.99 -8.02 11.65
N VAL A 13 -17.39 -7.39 12.65
CA VAL A 13 -16.33 -6.39 12.46
C VAL A 13 -15.15 -7.09 11.78
N THR A 14 -14.75 -6.60 10.61
CA THR A 14 -13.50 -7.02 9.96
C THR A 14 -12.35 -6.84 10.96
N PRO A 15 -11.53 -7.86 11.24
CA PRO A 15 -10.38 -7.69 12.13
C PRO A 15 -9.48 -6.62 11.53
N LYS A 16 -9.42 -5.45 12.18
CA LYS A 16 -8.48 -4.39 11.84
C LYS A 16 -7.17 -4.70 12.57
N GLY A 17 -6.04 -4.57 11.87
CA GLY A 17 -4.72 -4.72 12.47
C GLY A 17 -4.09 -6.11 12.33
N THR A 18 -4.16 -6.73 11.15
CA THR A 18 -3.31 -7.88 10.81
C THR A 18 -2.09 -7.40 10.02
N SER A 19 -0.88 -7.60 10.53
CA SER A 19 0.34 -7.43 9.75
C SER A 19 0.48 -8.63 8.83
N SER A 20 0.90 -8.38 7.60
CA SER A 20 1.15 -9.44 6.62
C SER A 20 2.29 -9.02 5.72
N ASP A 21 3.30 -9.88 5.66
CA ASP A 21 4.43 -9.73 4.75
C ASP A 21 4.16 -10.37 3.38
N ARG A 22 2.98 -10.99 3.22
CA ARG A 22 2.58 -11.65 1.98
C ARG A 22 1.35 -11.02 1.37
N PHE A 23 1.27 -11.10 0.05
CA PHE A 23 0.04 -10.84 -0.69
C PHE A 23 -1.01 -11.87 -0.30
N ALA A 24 -2.21 -11.40 0.04
CA ALA A 24 -3.36 -12.25 0.32
C ALA A 24 -4.42 -11.98 -0.73
N PHE A 25 -5.02 -13.04 -1.27
CA PHE A 25 -6.12 -12.91 -2.22
C PHE A 25 -7.40 -13.37 -1.55
N ASN A 26 -8.42 -12.52 -1.56
CA ASN A 26 -9.68 -12.83 -0.90
C ASN A 26 -10.55 -13.76 -1.78
N TRP A 27 -10.26 -15.06 -1.73
CA TRP A 27 -10.93 -16.08 -2.55
C TRP A 27 -12.44 -16.16 -2.33
N GLN A 28 -12.92 -15.93 -1.11
CA GLN A 28 -14.36 -16.00 -0.81
C GLN A 28 -15.14 -14.93 -1.57
N LEU A 29 -14.56 -13.73 -1.73
CA LEU A 29 -15.15 -12.64 -2.52
C LEU A 29 -14.81 -12.75 -4.01
N ALA A 30 -13.62 -13.28 -4.34
CA ALA A 30 -13.16 -13.35 -5.71
C ALA A 30 -13.84 -14.47 -6.51
N LEU A 31 -14.12 -15.62 -5.91
CA LEU A 31 -14.72 -16.77 -6.61
C LEU A 31 -16.00 -16.41 -7.39
N PRO A 32 -17.04 -15.78 -6.80
CA PRO A 32 -18.23 -15.40 -7.55
C PRO A 32 -17.91 -14.41 -8.69
N LEU A 33 -16.98 -13.48 -8.47
CA LEU A 33 -16.56 -12.53 -9.51
C LEU A 33 -15.81 -13.22 -10.66
N ILE A 34 -14.98 -14.23 -10.37
CA ILE A 34 -14.28 -15.05 -11.38
C ILE A 34 -15.29 -15.79 -12.25
N VAL A 35 -16.31 -16.40 -11.65
CA VAL A 35 -17.38 -17.09 -12.41
C VAL A 35 -18.06 -16.13 -13.37
N VAL A 36 -18.44 -14.94 -12.89
CA VAL A 36 -19.07 -13.91 -13.73
C VAL A 36 -18.11 -13.38 -14.80
N LEU A 37 -16.81 -13.23 -14.48
CA LEU A 37 -15.79 -12.83 -15.44
C LEU A 37 -15.66 -13.84 -16.59
N VAL A 38 -15.57 -15.14 -16.27
CA VAL A 38 -15.45 -16.21 -17.28
C VAL A 38 -16.71 -16.28 -18.13
N ALA A 39 -17.90 -16.18 -17.53
CA ALA A 39 -19.16 -16.13 -18.27
C ALA A 39 -19.22 -14.91 -19.20
N SER A 40 -18.78 -13.74 -18.72
CA SER A 40 -18.73 -12.51 -19.53
C SER A 40 -17.72 -12.60 -20.67
N ALA A 41 -16.56 -13.23 -20.43
CA ALA A 41 -15.55 -13.47 -21.47
C ALA A 41 -16.07 -14.42 -22.54
N PHE A 42 -16.77 -15.48 -22.16
CA PHE A 42 -17.40 -16.41 -23.10
C PHE A 42 -18.52 -15.73 -23.91
N SER A 43 -19.33 -14.89 -23.27
CA SER A 43 -20.34 -14.07 -23.95
C SER A 43 -19.72 -13.11 -24.97
N LEU A 44 -18.59 -12.47 -24.61
CA LEU A 44 -17.89 -11.57 -25.53
C LEU A 44 -17.30 -12.35 -26.71
N TRP A 45 -16.65 -13.49 -26.44
CA TRP A 45 -16.05 -14.36 -27.46
C TRP A 45 -17.08 -14.82 -28.49
N THR A 46 -18.21 -15.35 -28.03
CA THR A 46 -19.30 -15.80 -28.91
C THR A 46 -19.89 -14.66 -29.72
N SER A 47 -20.08 -13.49 -29.09
CA SER A 47 -20.54 -12.29 -29.79
C SER A 47 -19.55 -11.83 -30.86
N LEU A 48 -18.25 -11.79 -30.54
CA LEU A 48 -17.21 -11.41 -31.51
C LEU A 48 -17.15 -12.40 -32.68
N GLY A 49 -17.25 -13.70 -32.40
CA GLY A 49 -17.27 -14.76 -33.40
C GLY A 49 -18.46 -14.64 -34.36
N ILE A 50 -19.65 -14.37 -33.83
CA ILE A 50 -20.85 -14.11 -34.63
C ILE A 50 -20.64 -12.85 -35.49
N SER A 51 -20.15 -11.76 -34.91
CA SER A 51 -19.85 -10.50 -35.62
C SER A 51 -18.91 -10.69 -36.82
N LEU A 52 -17.82 -11.42 -36.61
CA LEU A 52 -16.82 -11.69 -37.64
C LEU A 52 -17.36 -12.61 -38.73
N ALA A 53 -18.11 -13.65 -38.34
CA ALA A 53 -18.77 -14.53 -39.30
C ALA A 53 -19.76 -13.77 -40.19
N ILE A 54 -20.55 -12.87 -39.60
CA ILE A 54 -21.50 -12.02 -40.33
C ILE A 54 -20.77 -11.04 -41.26
N GLY A 55 -19.69 -10.40 -40.81
CA GLY A 55 -18.88 -9.49 -41.62
C GLY A 55 -18.36 -10.14 -42.91
N MET A 56 -18.02 -11.43 -42.84
CA MET A 56 -17.61 -12.22 -44.01
C MET A 56 -18.78 -12.61 -44.93
N TRP A 57 -20.02 -12.61 -44.43
CA TRP A 57 -21.23 -13.05 -45.16
C TRP A 57 -22.08 -11.87 -45.67
N GLN A 58 -21.58 -10.64 -45.54
CA GLN A 58 -22.26 -9.40 -45.94
C GLN A 58 -22.83 -9.35 -47.37
N PRO A 59 -22.26 -10.00 -48.41
CA PRO A 59 -22.79 -9.90 -49.77
C PRO A 59 -24.20 -10.49 -50.00
N GLY A 60 -24.79 -11.21 -49.03
CA GLY A 60 -26.08 -11.91 -49.20
C GLY A 60 -27.11 -11.70 -48.09
N MET A 61 -26.97 -10.67 -47.26
CA MET A 61 -27.79 -10.52 -46.04
C MET A 61 -29.12 -9.76 -46.27
N SER A 62 -30.23 -10.29 -45.73
CA SER A 62 -31.57 -9.68 -45.76
C SER A 62 -31.66 -8.39 -44.93
N PRO A 63 -32.41 -7.36 -45.37
CA PRO A 63 -32.53 -6.06 -44.69
C PRO A 63 -33.12 -6.15 -43.27
N VAL A 64 -33.96 -7.14 -42.99
CA VAL A 64 -34.52 -7.41 -41.63
C VAL A 64 -33.43 -7.84 -40.65
N MET A 65 -32.40 -8.53 -41.14
CA MET A 65 -31.27 -8.96 -40.32
C MET A 65 -30.33 -7.79 -40.02
N ALA A 66 -30.17 -6.86 -40.97
CA ALA A 66 -29.37 -5.65 -40.80
C ALA A 66 -29.92 -4.71 -39.71
N GLU A 67 -31.23 -4.63 -39.54
CA GLU A 67 -31.84 -3.80 -38.49
C GLU A 67 -31.62 -4.39 -37.08
N LYS A 68 -31.71 -5.72 -36.93
CA LYS A 68 -31.36 -6.41 -35.68
C LYS A 68 -29.88 -6.24 -35.28
N MET A 69 -29.01 -5.89 -36.23
CA MET A 69 -27.57 -5.74 -36.00
C MET A 69 -27.19 -4.38 -35.41
N LYS A 70 -27.99 -3.32 -35.59
CA LYS A 70 -27.67 -1.99 -35.02
C LYS A 70 -27.54 -1.99 -33.49
N GLY A 71 -28.26 -2.88 -32.79
CA GLY A 71 -28.16 -3.04 -31.34
C GLY A 71 -26.99 -3.91 -30.88
N PHE A 72 -26.35 -4.63 -31.80
CA PHE A 72 -25.28 -5.59 -31.51
C PHE A 72 -23.98 -4.89 -31.09
N ASP A 73 -23.63 -3.80 -31.77
CA ASP A 73 -22.44 -2.99 -31.47
C ASP A 73 -22.48 -2.42 -30.05
N LEU A 74 -23.66 -2.00 -29.58
CA LEU A 74 -23.84 -1.53 -28.21
C LEU A 74 -23.62 -2.66 -27.19
N GLY A 75 -24.08 -3.87 -27.52
CA GLY A 75 -23.88 -5.06 -26.68
C GLY A 75 -22.40 -5.44 -26.52
N LEU A 76 -21.61 -5.30 -27.60
CA LEU A 76 -20.15 -5.52 -27.55
C LEU A 76 -19.46 -4.50 -26.63
N ILE A 77 -19.81 -3.22 -26.73
CA ILE A 77 -19.27 -2.15 -25.88
C ILE A 77 -19.58 -2.44 -24.41
N TRP A 78 -20.83 -2.81 -24.09
CA TRP A 78 -21.24 -3.16 -22.72
C TRP A 78 -20.52 -4.41 -22.19
N SER A 79 -20.36 -5.43 -23.03
CA SER A 79 -19.66 -6.66 -22.66
C SER A 79 -18.19 -6.38 -22.34
N LEU A 80 -17.52 -5.56 -23.16
CA LEU A 80 -16.14 -5.13 -22.91
C LEU A 80 -16.01 -4.31 -21.63
N TYR A 81 -16.91 -3.36 -21.41
CA TYR A 81 -16.95 -2.55 -20.19
C TYR A 81 -17.12 -3.42 -18.93
N ASN A 82 -18.05 -4.38 -18.97
CA ASN A 82 -18.29 -5.30 -17.86
C ASN A 82 -17.05 -6.17 -17.58
N LEU A 83 -16.42 -6.70 -18.62
CA LEU A 83 -15.22 -7.51 -18.49
C LEU A 83 -14.06 -6.72 -17.85
N LEU A 84 -13.85 -5.48 -18.29
CA LEU A 84 -12.82 -4.59 -17.76
C LEU A 84 -13.10 -4.22 -16.29
N THR A 85 -14.34 -3.91 -15.96
CA THR A 85 -14.75 -3.57 -14.58
C THR A 85 -14.58 -4.76 -13.63
N LEU A 86 -14.94 -5.97 -14.07
CA LEU A 86 -14.74 -7.19 -13.30
C LEU A 86 -13.25 -7.52 -13.10
N ALA A 87 -12.43 -7.33 -14.14
CA ALA A 87 -10.99 -7.51 -14.04
C ALA A 87 -10.35 -6.54 -13.03
N ILE A 88 -10.72 -5.26 -13.06
CA ILE A 88 -10.26 -4.27 -12.08
C ILE A 88 -10.73 -4.64 -10.67
N SER A 89 -11.99 -5.05 -10.52
CA SER A 89 -12.55 -5.44 -9.21
C SER A 89 -11.78 -6.61 -8.61
N LEU A 90 -11.42 -7.61 -9.42
CA LEU A 90 -10.58 -8.73 -8.98
C LEU A 90 -9.17 -8.29 -8.59
N LEU A 91 -8.56 -7.35 -9.33
CA LEU A 91 -7.27 -6.79 -8.96
C LEU A 91 -7.31 -6.04 -7.62
N VAL A 92 -8.43 -5.39 -7.29
CA VAL A 92 -8.60 -4.70 -5.99
C VAL A 92 -8.77 -5.67 -4.82
N LEU A 93 -9.27 -6.89 -5.05
CA LEU A 93 -9.36 -7.94 -4.03
C LEU A 93 -8.02 -8.57 -3.64
N LEU A 94 -6.94 -8.11 -4.26
CA LEU A 94 -5.59 -8.50 -3.94
C LEU A 94 -5.03 -7.56 -2.88
N ASP A 95 -4.97 -8.07 -1.65
CA ASP A 95 -4.45 -7.34 -0.52
C ASP A 95 -2.92 -7.25 -0.61
N VAL A 96 -2.44 -6.01 -0.68
CA VAL A 96 -1.01 -5.67 -0.67
C VAL A 96 -0.44 -5.91 0.74
N PRO A 97 0.77 -6.47 0.88
CA PRO A 97 1.41 -6.66 2.18
C PRO A 97 1.47 -5.35 2.96
N ARG A 98 1.16 -5.44 4.25
CA ARG A 98 1.24 -4.36 5.23
C ARG A 98 2.17 -4.84 6.35
N PRO A 99 3.48 -4.58 6.25
CA PRO A 99 4.46 -5.11 7.20
C PRO A 99 4.34 -4.48 8.59
N SER A 100 3.82 -3.24 8.69
CA SER A 100 3.57 -2.57 9.98
C SER A 100 2.08 -2.42 10.27
N LEU A 101 1.71 -2.66 11.54
CA LEU A 101 0.38 -2.35 12.08
C LEU A 101 0.17 -0.85 12.31
N TYR A 102 1.27 -0.15 12.59
CA TYR A 102 1.29 1.27 12.87
C TYR A 102 1.53 2.05 11.58
N GLU A 103 0.88 3.21 11.49
CA GLU A 103 1.11 4.17 10.42
C GLU A 103 2.45 4.88 10.66
N TRP A 104 3.25 4.99 9.60
CA TRP A 104 4.51 5.73 9.61
C TRP A 104 4.32 7.03 8.86
N PHE A 105 4.80 8.14 9.40
CA PHE A 105 4.62 9.49 8.85
C PHE A 105 5.94 10.05 8.32
N ASP A 106 5.92 10.68 7.14
CA ASP A 106 7.09 11.35 6.51
C ASP A 106 7.34 12.68 7.22
N LEU A 107 7.76 12.57 8.48
CA LEU A 107 7.99 13.67 9.37
C LEU A 107 9.50 13.84 9.57
N ARG A 108 9.98 15.06 9.31
CA ARG A 108 11.40 15.42 9.44
C ARG A 108 11.63 16.13 10.75
N ARG A 109 12.33 15.47 11.66
CA ARG A 109 12.68 15.97 12.99
C ARG A 109 14.15 15.81 13.24
N THR A 110 14.77 16.79 13.87
CA THR A 110 16.15 16.63 14.31
C THR A 110 16.19 15.70 15.51
N VAL A 111 16.99 14.65 15.39
CA VAL A 111 17.17 13.64 16.44
C VAL A 111 18.62 13.56 16.86
N ARG A 112 18.80 13.41 18.16
CA ARG A 112 20.06 13.06 18.79
C ARG A 112 19.95 11.61 19.26
N LEU A 113 20.92 10.79 18.87
CA LEU A 113 21.03 9.40 19.27
C LEU A 113 22.23 9.23 20.18
N GLU A 114 22.04 8.57 21.32
CA GLU A 114 23.09 8.25 22.26
C GLU A 114 23.27 6.74 22.31
N ILE A 115 24.45 6.27 21.90
CA ILE A 115 24.82 4.86 21.81
C ILE A 115 26.07 4.66 22.67
N GLY A 116 25.88 4.17 23.90
CA GLY A 116 26.95 4.14 24.89
C GLY A 116 27.43 5.56 25.19
N GLU A 117 28.72 5.84 24.96
CA GLU A 117 29.32 7.17 25.19
C GLU A 117 29.34 8.05 23.93
N ARG A 118 28.80 7.58 22.80
CA ARG A 118 28.83 8.32 21.54
C ARG A 118 27.48 8.96 21.23
N VAL A 119 27.53 10.21 20.81
CA VAL A 119 26.36 10.98 20.38
C VAL A 119 26.39 11.16 18.87
N PHE A 120 25.31 10.76 18.22
CA PHE A 120 25.10 10.93 16.79
C PHE A 120 23.92 11.87 16.52
N TRP A 121 23.99 12.61 15.43
CA TRP A 121 22.95 13.55 15.03
C TRP A 121 22.35 13.16 13.68
N GLY A 122 21.05 13.31 13.54
CA GLY A 122 20.34 12.96 12.33
C GLY A 122 19.02 13.68 12.14
N SER A 123 18.36 13.35 11.03
CA SER A 123 17.00 13.77 10.76
C SER A 123 16.11 12.57 10.47
N THR A 124 14.91 12.56 11.03
CA THR A 124 13.95 11.49 10.77
C THR A 124 13.44 11.55 9.33
N THR A 125 13.31 10.39 8.70
CA THR A 125 12.64 10.21 7.41
C THR A 125 11.23 9.66 7.60
N ALA A 126 11.03 8.86 8.65
CA ALA A 126 9.73 8.33 9.00
C ALA A 126 9.60 8.19 10.52
N ILE A 127 8.44 8.49 11.09
CA ILE A 127 8.15 8.32 12.53
C ILE A 127 6.80 7.62 12.69
N SER A 128 6.70 6.71 13.66
CA SER A 128 5.48 6.03 14.07
C SER A 128 5.39 5.99 15.59
N GLU A 129 4.27 5.49 16.13
CA GLU A 129 4.11 5.29 17.57
C GLU A 129 5.09 4.26 18.17
N VAL A 130 5.63 3.36 17.35
CA VAL A 130 6.49 2.24 17.79
C VAL A 130 7.94 2.39 17.42
N GLY A 131 8.29 3.40 16.64
CA GLY A 131 9.66 3.58 16.19
C GLY A 131 9.81 4.71 15.18
N LEU A 132 11.06 4.98 14.85
CA LEU A 132 11.43 5.98 13.85
C LEU A 132 12.52 5.46 12.93
N GLU A 133 12.66 6.11 11.79
CA GLU A 133 13.74 5.93 10.84
C GLU A 133 14.44 7.26 10.67
N ALA A 134 15.76 7.27 10.81
CA ALA A 134 16.57 8.48 10.73
C ALA A 134 17.77 8.29 9.81
N ILE A 135 18.06 9.35 9.07
CA ILE A 135 19.31 9.51 8.33
C ILE A 135 20.29 10.22 9.27
N LEU A 136 21.46 9.63 9.49
CA LEU A 136 22.50 10.25 10.30
C LEU A 136 23.43 11.10 9.47
N THR A 137 23.82 12.24 10.02
CA THR A 137 24.77 13.18 9.40
C THR A 137 26.22 12.77 9.58
N GLN A 138 26.49 11.85 10.51
CA GLN A 138 27.84 11.44 10.90
C GLN A 138 28.09 9.99 10.49
N ALA A 139 29.27 9.73 9.91
CA ALA A 139 29.77 8.39 9.64
C ALA A 139 30.35 7.75 10.92
N GLY A 140 30.41 6.42 10.96
CA GLY A 140 31.05 5.68 12.07
C GLY A 140 30.12 5.16 13.15
N LEU A 141 28.86 4.90 12.80
CA LEU A 141 28.01 4.02 13.61
C LEU A 141 28.67 2.65 13.74
N PRO A 142 28.92 2.14 14.96
CA PRO A 142 29.57 0.83 15.16
C PRO A 142 28.78 -0.33 14.55
N MET A 143 27.48 -0.14 14.29
CA MET A 143 26.61 -1.13 13.63
C MET A 143 26.77 -1.18 12.10
N VAL A 144 27.27 -0.11 11.46
CA VAL A 144 27.44 -0.08 9.99
C VAL A 144 28.58 -1.01 9.57
N ASP A 145 29.65 -1.10 10.36
CA ASP A 145 30.76 -2.05 10.12
C ASP A 145 30.28 -3.51 10.17
N GLN A 146 29.28 -3.82 11.00
CA GLN A 146 28.68 -5.16 11.12
C GLN A 146 27.71 -5.46 9.97
N CYS A 147 26.95 -4.46 9.48
CA CYS A 147 26.10 -4.62 8.29
C CYS A 147 26.89 -4.76 6.98
N MET A 148 28.08 -4.17 6.89
CA MET A 148 28.94 -4.22 5.71
C MET A 148 29.78 -5.51 5.62
N SER A 149 30.02 -6.19 6.75
CA SER A 149 30.76 -7.46 6.78
C SER A 149 29.82 -8.64 6.52
N GLY A 150 29.53 -8.87 5.24
CA GLY A 150 28.57 -9.86 4.71
C GLY A 150 28.91 -11.34 4.94
N LYS A 151 29.46 -11.74 6.08
CA LYS A 151 29.63 -13.15 6.47
C LYS A 151 29.20 -13.35 7.93
N ASN A 152 27.98 -13.85 8.10
CA ASN A 152 27.42 -14.36 9.36
C ASN A 152 27.12 -13.31 10.44
N ALA A 153 26.67 -12.11 10.08
CA ALA A 153 26.07 -11.20 11.04
C ALA A 153 24.64 -11.70 11.37
N GLN A 154 24.52 -12.39 12.50
CA GLN A 154 23.25 -12.60 13.20
C GLN A 154 22.54 -11.23 13.30
N PRO A 155 21.29 -11.07 12.86
CA PRO A 155 20.54 -9.81 12.95
C PRO A 155 20.21 -9.35 14.39
N ASP A 156 20.89 -9.92 15.40
CA ASP A 156 20.60 -9.79 16.84
C ASP A 156 21.55 -8.83 17.59
N ALA A 157 22.37 -8.03 16.91
CA ALA A 157 23.09 -6.92 17.56
C ALA A 157 22.12 -5.77 17.88
N ILE A 158 21.08 -6.08 18.67
CA ILE A 158 20.12 -5.14 19.23
C ILE A 158 20.90 -4.21 20.15
N THR A 159 21.25 -3.03 19.62
CA THR A 159 21.92 -2.01 20.42
C THR A 159 20.87 -1.12 21.03
N LEU A 160 20.90 -1.00 22.36
CA LEU A 160 20.06 -0.05 23.08
C LEU A 160 20.55 1.36 22.79
N VAL A 161 19.63 2.22 22.39
CA VAL A 161 19.88 3.60 22.00
C VAL A 161 18.88 4.49 22.68
N GLU A 162 19.37 5.58 23.24
CA GLU A 162 18.55 6.68 23.70
C GLU A 162 18.39 7.68 22.56
N VAL A 163 17.15 8.07 22.31
CA VAL A 163 16.74 8.92 21.21
C VAL A 163 16.08 10.16 21.79
N GLU A 164 16.64 11.31 21.51
CA GLU A 164 16.05 12.60 21.85
C GLU A 164 15.56 13.28 20.57
N ILE A 165 14.24 13.51 20.49
CA ILE A 165 13.62 14.36 19.48
C ILE A 165 13.64 15.79 20.02
N LEU A 166 14.55 16.60 19.49
CA LEU A 166 14.92 17.89 20.07
C LEU A 166 13.78 18.90 20.08
N GLU A 167 13.00 18.92 19.01
CA GLU A 167 11.92 19.91 18.82
C GLU A 167 10.83 19.80 19.90
N GLU A 168 10.60 18.61 20.44
CA GLU A 168 9.60 18.33 21.47
C GLU A 168 10.22 18.03 22.84
N GLY A 169 11.55 18.04 22.95
CA GLY A 169 12.29 17.58 24.14
C GLY A 169 11.86 16.17 24.58
N LEU A 170 11.59 15.28 23.61
CA LEU A 170 11.07 13.95 23.87
C LEU A 170 12.21 12.94 23.81
N VAL A 171 12.52 12.36 24.97
CA VAL A 171 13.54 11.32 25.14
C VAL A 171 12.88 9.96 25.21
N LEU A 172 13.32 9.03 24.37
CA LEU A 172 12.79 7.68 24.20
C LEU A 172 13.94 6.68 24.18
N GLN A 173 13.73 5.50 24.76
CA GLN A 173 14.67 4.39 24.62
C GLN A 173 14.19 3.45 23.52
N GLY A 174 15.13 2.87 22.79
CA GLY A 174 14.81 1.98 21.69
C GLY A 174 15.95 1.10 21.25
N LYS A 175 15.62 0.17 20.35
CA LYS A 175 16.51 -0.79 19.75
C LYS A 175 16.85 -0.34 18.34
N ALA A 176 18.11 -0.02 18.08
CA ALA A 176 18.55 0.36 16.75
C ALA A 176 18.80 -0.87 15.87
N ILE A 177 18.32 -0.80 14.64
CA ILE A 177 18.51 -1.74 13.54
C ILE A 177 19.01 -0.93 12.36
N CYS A 178 20.25 -1.19 11.90
CA CYS A 178 20.77 -0.56 10.69
C CYS A 178 20.03 -1.11 9.46
N THR A 179 19.55 -0.21 8.61
CA THR A 179 18.75 -0.58 7.43
C THR A 179 19.52 -0.42 6.12
N GLY A 180 20.56 0.41 6.09
CA GLY A 180 21.42 0.56 4.93
C GLY A 180 22.12 1.92 4.86
N MET A 181 22.51 2.30 3.64
CA MET A 181 22.97 3.64 3.30
C MET A 181 22.11 4.22 2.17
N HIS A 182 21.75 5.48 2.29
CA HIS A 182 21.04 6.24 1.28
C HIS A 182 21.87 7.47 0.93
N ASP A 183 22.28 7.59 -0.34
CA ASP A 183 23.06 8.74 -0.86
C ASP A 183 24.22 9.17 0.06
N GLU A 184 25.06 8.21 0.46
CA GLU A 184 26.24 8.38 1.35
C GLU A 184 25.95 8.56 2.85
N PHE A 185 24.69 8.65 3.28
CA PHE A 185 24.34 8.72 4.70
C PHE A 185 23.80 7.39 5.24
N SER A 186 24.14 7.04 6.48
CA SER A 186 23.63 5.82 7.11
C SER A 186 22.18 5.99 7.57
N THR A 187 21.33 5.02 7.20
CA THR A 187 19.93 4.96 7.65
C THR A 187 19.80 3.98 8.82
N VAL A 188 19.20 4.46 9.91
CA VAL A 188 18.96 3.66 11.12
C VAL A 188 17.48 3.65 11.41
N ARG A 189 16.94 2.45 11.64
CA ARG A 189 15.59 2.27 12.16
C ARG A 189 15.67 1.96 13.64
N ILE A 190 14.94 2.69 14.46
CA ILE A 190 14.90 2.51 15.90
C ILE A 190 13.49 2.11 16.29
N MET A 191 13.36 0.96 16.94
CA MET A 191 12.11 0.49 17.51
C MET A 191 12.05 0.88 18.99
N PHE A 192 11.06 1.65 19.41
CA PHE A 192 10.94 2.12 20.78
C PHE A 192 10.67 0.96 21.74
N GLU A 193 11.28 1.05 22.91
CA GLU A 193 10.89 0.26 24.07
C GLU A 193 9.55 0.76 24.64
N PRO A 194 8.91 0.02 25.58
CA PRO A 194 7.64 0.45 26.16
C PRO A 194 7.70 1.89 26.67
N VAL A 195 6.99 2.78 25.99
CA VAL A 195 6.92 4.21 26.32
C VAL A 195 6.00 4.44 27.50
N ASN A 196 6.38 5.39 28.37
CA ASN A 196 5.50 5.79 29.45
C ASN A 196 4.32 6.63 28.91
N LEU A 197 3.27 6.77 29.71
CA LEU A 197 2.03 7.44 29.28
C LEU A 197 2.23 8.92 28.94
N GLN A 198 3.19 9.61 29.56
CA GLN A 198 3.50 11.01 29.25
C GLN A 198 4.24 11.14 27.90
N GLN A 199 5.23 10.28 27.66
CA GLN A 199 5.95 10.15 26.39
C GLN A 199 4.99 9.78 25.27
N GLN A 200 4.10 8.82 25.50
CA GLN A 200 3.09 8.41 24.53
C GLN A 200 2.17 9.57 24.15
N ARG A 201 1.68 10.36 25.11
CA ARG A 201 0.84 11.53 24.83
C ARG A 201 1.54 12.56 23.95
N ARG A 202 2.81 12.87 24.26
CA ARG A 202 3.62 13.79 23.43
C ARG A 202 3.85 13.23 22.04
N LEU A 203 4.13 11.92 21.93
CA LEU A 203 4.30 11.26 20.65
C LEU A 203 3.01 11.34 19.80
N VAL A 204 1.85 11.04 20.40
CA VAL A 204 0.56 11.15 19.71
C VAL A 204 0.28 12.59 19.29
N GLU A 205 0.55 13.58 20.16
CA GLU A 205 0.35 15.00 19.84
C GLU A 205 1.21 15.44 18.65
N MET A 206 2.49 15.06 18.65
CA MET A 206 3.43 15.32 17.56
C MET A 206 3.00 14.65 16.24
N LEU A 207 2.51 13.41 16.30
CA LEU A 207 2.13 12.64 15.11
C LEU A 207 0.76 13.03 14.55
N PHE A 208 -0.23 13.32 15.39
CA PHE A 208 -1.64 13.41 14.97
C PHE A 208 -2.30 14.78 15.14
N CYS A 209 -1.79 15.64 16.02
CA CYS A 209 -2.49 16.86 16.44
C CYS A 209 -1.99 18.15 15.78
N ARG A 210 -1.02 18.09 14.86
CA ARG A 210 -0.42 19.31 14.28
C ARG A 210 -1.35 20.00 13.28
N PRO A 211 -1.59 21.31 13.41
CA PRO A 211 -2.43 22.05 12.47
C PRO A 211 -1.78 22.07 11.08
N GLY A 212 -2.57 21.82 10.02
CA GLY A 212 -2.10 21.85 8.64
C GLY A 212 -1.22 20.67 8.21
N GLN A 213 -1.05 19.64 9.04
CA GLN A 213 -0.19 18.51 8.68
C GLN A 213 -0.78 17.59 7.61
N TRP A 214 -2.11 17.51 7.56
CA TRP A 214 -2.84 16.61 6.69
C TRP A 214 -2.99 17.21 5.29
N LYS A 215 -2.26 16.65 4.33
CA LYS A 215 -2.39 17.04 2.93
C LYS A 215 -3.71 16.51 2.39
N SER A 216 -4.55 17.41 1.87
CA SER A 216 -5.75 17.01 1.15
C SER A 216 -5.34 16.22 -0.10
N ARG A 217 -5.97 15.07 -0.31
CA ARG A 217 -5.80 14.30 -1.55
C ARG A 217 -6.65 14.97 -2.63
N CYS A 218 -6.01 15.61 -3.59
CA CYS A 218 -6.70 16.06 -4.80
C CYS A 218 -6.95 14.84 -5.70
N SER A 219 -8.22 14.55 -5.99
CA SER A 219 -8.55 13.55 -7.01
C SER A 219 -8.14 14.09 -8.38
N PRO A 220 -7.49 13.27 -9.23
CA PRO A 220 -7.26 13.66 -10.61
C PRO A 220 -8.61 13.79 -11.34
N GLY A 221 -8.65 14.59 -12.41
CA GLY A 221 -9.85 14.70 -13.26
C GLY A 221 -10.30 13.34 -13.83
N GLU A 222 -11.56 13.25 -14.27
CA GLU A 222 -12.22 11.98 -14.62
C GLU A 222 -11.45 11.14 -15.66
N LEU A 223 -11.05 11.74 -16.78
CA LEU A 223 -10.30 11.05 -17.84
C LEU A 223 -8.94 10.54 -17.34
N ARG A 224 -8.28 11.31 -16.48
CA ARG A 224 -7.01 10.92 -15.88
C ARG A 224 -7.21 9.75 -14.90
N SER A 225 -8.33 9.74 -14.17
CA SER A 225 -8.71 8.61 -13.31
C SER A 225 -8.98 7.34 -14.12
N LEU A 226 -9.71 7.43 -15.24
CA LEU A 226 -9.93 6.29 -16.14
C LEU A 226 -8.61 5.74 -16.71
N TRP A 227 -7.72 6.63 -17.16
CA TRP A 227 -6.41 6.23 -17.65
C TRP A 227 -5.55 5.56 -16.56
N LEU A 228 -5.61 6.05 -15.31
CA LEU A 228 -4.93 5.42 -14.18
C LEU A 228 -5.46 4.02 -13.90
N LEU A 229 -6.79 3.81 -13.93
CA LEU A 229 -7.40 2.48 -13.79
C LEU A 229 -6.92 1.51 -14.87
N PHE A 230 -6.91 1.96 -16.13
CA PHE A 230 -6.39 1.17 -17.23
C PHE A 230 -4.89 0.85 -17.06
N ARG A 231 -4.09 1.81 -16.60
CA ARG A 231 -2.66 1.59 -16.34
C ARG A 231 -2.41 0.57 -15.21
N ILE A 232 -3.25 0.54 -14.18
CA ILE A 232 -3.14 -0.46 -13.09
C ILE A 232 -3.35 -1.88 -13.64
N LEU A 233 -4.28 -2.06 -14.59
CA LEU A 233 -4.50 -3.35 -15.26
C LEU A 233 -3.23 -3.84 -16.00
N LEU A 234 -2.50 -2.92 -16.62
CA LEU A 234 -1.28 -3.24 -17.40
C LEU A 234 -0.04 -3.47 -16.52
N LYS A 235 0.01 -2.92 -15.31
CA LYS A 235 1.13 -3.07 -14.36
C LYS A 235 0.64 -3.38 -12.95
N PRO A 236 0.18 -4.61 -12.67
CA PRO A 236 -0.25 -4.98 -11.34
C PRO A 236 0.95 -4.97 -10.38
N ARG A 237 0.82 -4.24 -9.26
CA ARG A 237 1.90 -4.07 -8.27
C ARG A 237 2.48 -5.38 -7.77
N VAL A 238 1.69 -6.45 -7.72
CA VAL A 238 2.13 -7.77 -7.25
C VAL A 238 3.21 -8.42 -8.12
N LEU A 239 3.23 -8.08 -9.42
CA LEU A 239 4.26 -8.57 -10.34
C LEU A 239 5.52 -7.71 -10.31
N PHE A 240 5.39 -6.41 -10.03
CA PHE A 240 6.47 -5.44 -10.21
C PHE A 240 7.07 -4.89 -8.90
N ASP A 241 6.41 -5.07 -7.76
CA ASP A 241 6.77 -4.44 -6.49
C ASP A 241 6.62 -5.46 -5.34
N ARG A 242 7.50 -6.47 -5.35
CA ARG A 242 7.45 -7.62 -4.40
C ARG A 242 8.02 -7.30 -3.02
N HIS A 243 8.80 -6.25 -2.89
CA HIS A 243 9.38 -5.80 -1.63
C HIS A 243 8.71 -4.51 -1.20
N ALA A 244 7.49 -4.62 -0.67
CA ALA A 244 6.79 -3.47 -0.14
C ALA A 244 7.55 -2.93 1.08
N ALA A 245 8.27 -1.83 0.88
CA ALA A 245 8.79 -1.03 1.97
C ALA A 245 7.63 -0.49 2.82
N VAL A 246 7.92 -0.10 4.07
CA VAL A 246 6.94 0.52 4.96
C VAL A 246 6.32 1.72 4.25
N SER A 247 4.99 1.70 4.06
CA SER A 247 4.27 2.78 3.40
C SER A 247 4.25 4.00 4.32
N VAL A 248 4.95 5.06 3.92
CA VAL A 248 5.00 6.30 4.69
C VAL A 248 3.89 7.24 4.25
N VAL A 249 3.09 7.72 5.20
CA VAL A 249 2.06 8.73 5.02
C VAL A 249 2.71 10.09 4.78
N ALA A 250 2.45 10.66 3.61
CA ALA A 250 2.95 11.99 3.28
C ALA A 250 2.25 13.06 4.12
N VAL A 251 2.99 13.68 5.03
CA VAL A 251 2.54 14.83 5.85
C VAL A 251 3.28 16.11 5.45
N ALA A 252 2.87 17.25 6.02
CA ALA A 252 3.68 18.46 5.95
C ALA A 252 5.01 18.22 6.70
N LYS A 253 6.13 18.51 6.03
CA LYS A 253 7.49 18.25 6.52
C LYS A 253 8.01 19.28 7.53
N GLY A 254 7.16 20.26 7.88
CA GLY A 254 7.48 21.36 8.79
C GLY A 254 7.80 20.88 10.18
#